data_AF-A0A3C0IRS5-F1
#
_entry.id   AF-A0A3C0IRS5-F1
#
_cell.length_a   1.000
_cell.length_b   1.000
_cell.length_c   1.000
_cell.angle_alpha   90.00
_cell.angle_beta   90.00
_cell.angle_gamma   90.00
#
_symmetry.space_group_name_H-M   'P 1'
#
loop_
_entity.id
_entity.type
_entity.pdbx_description
1 polymer ?
#
loop_
_entity_poly.entity_id
_entity_poly.type
_entity_poly.pdbx_seq_one_letter_code
_entity_poly.pdbx_strand_id
1 'polypeptide(L)'
;MFLRNLAIAAATACTLASCGSNTTTNAVTVTNDTATIDGHPAWALQGNIYEVNIRQYTPEGTFNAFAKQLPRLKEMGVQTLWFMPINPISKVDRKGVLGSYYAVADYTAINPEFGNLDDWKQLVQKAHDLGFKVIIDWVPN
;
A
#
# COMPACT_ATOMS: atom_id res chain seq x y z
N MET A 1 5.71 65.55 53.32
CA MET A 1 4.60 65.98 52.47
C MET A 1 4.54 64.98 51.31
N PHE A 2 3.91 63.81 51.52
CA PHE A 2 2.58 63.45 50.98
C PHE A 2 2.55 63.63 49.44
N LEU A 3 2.36 62.64 48.56
CA LEU A 3 1.61 61.38 48.61
C LEU A 3 2.00 60.42 47.44
N ARG A 4 1.84 59.09 47.66
CA ARG A 4 1.17 58.05 46.81
C ARG A 4 1.70 57.80 45.38
N ASN A 5 1.76 56.59 44.79
CA ASN A 5 1.21 55.23 44.98
C ASN A 5 2.16 54.29 44.19
N LEU A 6 2.60 53.15 44.72
CA LEU A 6 2.00 51.81 44.61
C LEU A 6 1.86 51.26 43.17
N ALA A 7 2.74 50.33 42.77
CA ALA A 7 2.36 49.09 42.08
C ALA A 7 3.56 48.11 42.04
N ILE A 8 3.35 46.96 42.67
CA ILE A 8 4.19 45.77 42.69
C ILE A 8 3.86 44.93 41.45
N ALA A 9 4.86 44.36 40.77
CA ALA A 9 4.67 43.13 40.00
C ALA A 9 6.00 42.39 39.84
N ALA A 10 6.23 41.42 40.73
CA ALA A 10 7.14 40.31 40.52
C ALA A 10 6.32 39.14 39.95
N ALA A 11 6.76 38.54 38.85
CA ALA A 11 6.36 37.20 38.41
C ALA A 11 7.38 36.69 37.38
N THR A 12 8.39 35.94 37.84
CA THR A 12 8.43 34.47 37.75
C THR A 12 8.83 33.99 36.36
N ALA A 13 10.12 33.66 36.24
CA ALA A 13 10.67 32.91 35.12
C ALA A 13 9.96 31.55 35.02
N CYS A 14 9.13 31.38 33.99
CA CYS A 14 8.61 30.08 33.61
C CYS A 14 9.76 29.29 32.97
N THR A 15 10.41 28.46 33.77
CA THR A 15 11.24 27.36 33.31
C THR A 15 10.35 26.44 32.47
N LEU A 16 10.62 26.38 31.16
CA LEU A 16 10.05 25.36 30.28
C LEU A 16 10.59 24.01 30.75
N ALA A 17 9.79 23.32 31.56
CA ALA A 17 10.02 21.94 31.91
C ALA A 17 10.02 21.11 30.63
N SER A 18 11.19 20.55 30.32
CA SER A 18 11.38 19.50 29.34
C SER A 18 10.45 18.34 29.68
N CYS A 19 9.32 18.22 28.97
CA CYS A 19 8.55 16.99 28.93
C CYS A 19 9.30 15.98 28.06
N GLY A 20 10.35 15.39 28.65
CA GLY A 20 10.94 14.15 28.19
C GLY A 20 9.94 13.02 28.40
N SER A 21 8.98 12.90 27.50
CA SER A 21 8.35 11.62 27.21
C SER A 21 9.08 11.06 26.01
N ASN A 22 10.22 10.39 26.26
CA ASN A 22 10.69 9.37 25.33
C ASN A 22 9.69 8.22 25.42
N THR A 23 8.49 8.44 24.86
CA THR A 23 7.69 7.33 24.38
C THR A 23 8.50 6.81 23.21
N THR A 24 9.38 5.87 23.51
CA THR A 24 9.81 4.89 22.52
C THR A 24 8.51 4.17 22.16
N THR A 25 7.73 4.75 21.24
CA THR A 25 6.86 3.98 20.37
C THR A 25 7.83 3.13 19.57
N ASN A 26 8.29 2.05 20.21
CA ASN A 26 8.50 0.81 19.50
C ASN A 26 7.15 0.59 18.84
N ALA A 27 7.05 1.03 17.59
CA ALA A 27 5.97 0.65 16.71
C ALA A 27 6.08 -0.87 16.68
N VAL A 28 5.33 -1.51 17.59
CA VAL A 28 5.14 -2.94 17.57
C VAL A 28 4.55 -3.16 16.19
N THR A 29 5.38 -3.71 15.31
CA THR A 29 4.92 -4.12 14.00
C THR A 29 4.05 -5.31 14.32
N VAL A 30 2.76 -5.04 14.53
CA VAL A 30 1.76 -6.04 14.81
C VAL A 30 1.66 -6.85 13.52
N THR A 31 2.41 -7.94 13.43
CA THR A 31 2.30 -8.93 12.38
C THR A 31 1.05 -9.77 12.63
N ASN A 32 -0.12 -9.14 12.54
CA ASN A 32 -1.45 -9.75 12.69
C ASN A 32 -1.83 -10.68 11.52
N ASP A 33 -0.86 -11.17 10.75
CA ASP A 33 -1.11 -11.90 9.50
C ASP A 33 -1.81 -13.25 9.72
N THR A 34 -1.69 -13.81 10.92
CA THR A 34 -2.33 -15.07 11.32
C THR A 34 -3.59 -14.85 12.16
N ALA A 35 -3.87 -13.62 12.59
CA ALA A 35 -5.05 -13.34 13.40
C ALA A 35 -6.32 -13.49 12.56
N THR A 36 -7.39 -14.00 13.17
CA THR A 36 -8.70 -14.13 12.53
C THR A 36 -9.77 -13.42 13.33
N ILE A 37 -10.68 -12.72 12.66
CA ILE A 37 -11.86 -12.08 13.23
C ILE A 37 -13.07 -12.67 12.48
N ASP A 38 -14.00 -13.27 13.22
CA ASP A 38 -15.19 -13.93 12.66
C ASP A 38 -14.89 -14.95 11.54
N GLY A 39 -13.76 -15.66 11.65
CA GLY A 39 -13.33 -16.65 10.66
C GLY A 39 -12.62 -16.06 9.42
N HIS A 40 -12.48 -14.74 9.34
CA HIS A 40 -11.76 -14.05 8.28
C HIS A 40 -10.35 -13.64 8.74
N PRO A 41 -9.35 -13.60 7.85
CA PRO A 41 -8.05 -13.02 8.18
C PRO A 41 -8.22 -11.57 8.64
N ALA A 42 -7.70 -11.24 9.82
CA ALA A 42 -7.90 -9.93 10.44
C ALA A 42 -7.39 -8.78 9.54
N TRP A 43 -6.33 -9.03 8.77
CA TRP A 43 -5.82 -8.05 7.80
C TRP A 43 -6.83 -7.69 6.71
N ALA A 44 -7.78 -8.57 6.37
CA ALA A 44 -8.76 -8.30 5.32
C ALA A 44 -9.79 -7.22 5.72
N LEU A 45 -9.90 -6.91 7.01
CA LEU A 45 -10.74 -5.83 7.53
C LEU A 45 -10.08 -4.45 7.39
N GLN A 46 -8.84 -4.40 6.91
CA GLN A 46 -8.15 -3.14 6.65
C GLN A 46 -8.66 -2.50 5.36
N GLY A 47 -8.99 -1.20 5.40
CA GLY A 47 -9.74 -0.54 4.32
C GLY A 47 -8.92 0.13 3.21
N ASN A 48 -7.58 0.16 3.29
CA ASN A 48 -6.76 0.89 2.33
C ASN A 48 -6.23 -0.02 1.21
N ILE A 49 -7.04 -0.16 0.16
CA ILE A 49 -6.76 -0.97 -1.03
C ILE A 49 -6.47 -0.06 -2.21
N TYR A 50 -5.44 -0.39 -2.97
CA TYR A 50 -5.10 0.27 -4.23
C TYR A 50 -5.21 -0.72 -5.39
N GLU A 51 -6.13 -0.45 -6.32
CA GLU A 51 -6.28 -1.24 -7.55
C GLU A 51 -5.18 -0.88 -8.57
N VAL A 52 -4.53 -1.89 -9.10
CA VAL A 52 -3.35 -1.79 -9.95
C VAL A 52 -3.68 -2.31 -11.34
N ASN A 53 -3.62 -1.38 -12.29
CA ASN A 53 -3.59 -1.67 -13.71
C ASN A 53 -2.13 -1.65 -14.20
N ILE A 54 -1.49 -2.82 -14.29
CA ILE A 54 -0.06 -2.95 -14.63
C ILE A 54 0.29 -2.22 -15.92
N ARG A 55 -0.50 -2.44 -16.97
CA ARG A 55 -0.27 -1.86 -18.30
C ARG A 55 -0.21 -0.34 -18.28
N GLN A 56 -1.08 0.30 -17.50
CA GLN A 56 -1.24 1.76 -17.52
C GLN A 56 -0.53 2.49 -16.39
N TYR A 57 -0.02 1.78 -15.38
CA TYR A 57 0.59 2.41 -14.22
C TYR A 57 1.93 3.08 -14.56
N THR A 58 2.75 2.43 -15.39
CA THR A 58 4.01 2.99 -15.89
C THR A 58 4.05 2.95 -17.42
N PRO A 59 4.89 3.78 -18.08
CA PRO A 59 5.05 3.73 -19.54
C PRO A 59 5.46 2.35 -20.08
N GLU A 60 6.25 1.59 -19.32
CA GLU A 60 6.69 0.25 -19.71
C GLU A 60 5.59 -0.80 -19.53
N GLY A 61 4.63 -0.57 -18.63
CA GLY A 61 3.52 -1.50 -18.39
C GLY A 61 3.93 -2.87 -17.86
N THR A 62 5.02 -2.96 -17.09
CA THR A 62 5.58 -4.25 -16.62
C THR A 62 5.63 -4.38 -15.09
N PHE A 63 5.67 -5.62 -14.59
CA PHE A 63 5.83 -5.90 -13.16
C PHE A 63 7.10 -5.27 -12.59
N ASN A 64 8.21 -5.35 -13.32
CA ASN A 64 9.50 -4.82 -12.88
C ASN A 64 9.51 -3.28 -12.82
N ALA A 65 8.80 -2.61 -13.72
CA ALA A 65 8.64 -1.16 -13.66
C ALA A 65 7.70 -0.74 -12.51
N PHE A 66 6.58 -1.45 -12.33
CA PHE A 66 5.66 -1.21 -11.22
C PHE A 66 6.31 -1.46 -9.85
N ALA A 67 7.16 -2.48 -9.71
CA ALA A 67 7.86 -2.80 -8.46
C ALA A 67 8.67 -1.62 -7.89
N LYS A 68 9.17 -0.72 -8.75
CA LYS A 68 9.90 0.49 -8.34
C LYS A 68 9.02 1.53 -7.65
N GLN A 69 7.70 1.40 -7.79
CA GLN A 69 6.69 2.33 -7.26
C GLN A 69 6.17 1.91 -5.88
N LEU A 70 6.49 0.69 -5.43
CA LEU A 70 6.07 0.17 -4.12
C LEU A 70 6.46 1.07 -2.93
N PRO A 71 7.67 1.67 -2.86
CA PRO A 71 8.01 2.56 -1.75
C PRO A 71 7.10 3.78 -1.67
N ARG A 72 6.77 4.40 -2.81
CA ARG A 72 5.84 5.53 -2.89
C ARG A 72 4.44 5.13 -2.43
N LEU A 73 3.93 3.98 -2.89
CA LEU A 73 2.62 3.47 -2.47
C LEU A 73 2.57 3.20 -0.95
N LYS A 74 3.69 2.75 -0.38
CA LYS A 74 3.80 2.52 1.05
C LYS A 74 3.74 3.83 1.83
N GLU A 75 4.46 4.84 1.36
CA GLU A 75 4.44 6.20 1.93
C GLU A 75 3.04 6.83 1.86
N MET A 76 2.30 6.56 0.78
CA MET A 76 0.88 6.96 0.65
C MET A 76 -0.06 6.24 1.63
N GLY A 77 0.41 5.23 2.36
CA GLY A 77 -0.36 4.48 3.35
C GLY A 77 -1.15 3.31 2.80
N VAL A 78 -0.92 2.91 1.53
CA VAL A 78 -1.56 1.73 0.94
C VAL A 78 -1.16 0.47 1.71
N GLN A 79 -2.14 -0.41 1.95
CA GLN A 79 -1.93 -1.65 2.71
C GLN A 79 -2.13 -2.89 1.84
N THR A 80 -3.08 -2.85 0.91
CA THR A 80 -3.36 -3.97 -0.02
C THR A 80 -3.25 -3.50 -1.46
N LEU A 81 -2.54 -4.27 -2.28
CA LEU A 81 -2.45 -4.12 -3.72
C LEU A 81 -3.41 -5.11 -4.37
N TRP A 82 -4.36 -4.61 -5.14
CA TRP A 82 -5.29 -5.42 -5.92
C TRP A 82 -4.92 -5.35 -7.39
N PHE A 83 -4.42 -6.43 -7.95
CA PHE A 83 -4.05 -6.46 -9.36
C PHE A 83 -5.25 -6.86 -10.20
N MET A 84 -5.54 -6.05 -11.24
CA MET A 84 -6.36 -6.46 -12.37
C MET A 84 -5.83 -7.77 -12.98
N PRO A 85 -6.63 -8.49 -13.81
CA PRO A 85 -6.20 -9.78 -14.36
C PRO A 85 -4.82 -9.71 -15.04
N ILE A 86 -3.91 -10.58 -14.59
CA ILE A 86 -2.52 -10.64 -15.04
C ILE A 86 -2.27 -11.73 -16.09
N ASN A 87 -3.33 -12.43 -16.49
CA ASN A 87 -3.30 -13.57 -17.39
C ASN A 87 -3.33 -13.16 -18.87
N PRO A 88 -2.90 -14.03 -19.81
CA PRO A 88 -2.98 -13.76 -21.24
C PRO A 88 -4.42 -13.42 -21.69
N ILE A 89 -4.53 -12.41 -22.54
CA ILE A 89 -5.80 -11.97 -23.11
C ILE A 89 -6.10 -12.76 -24.39
N SER A 90 -7.34 -13.26 -24.51
CA SER A 90 -7.85 -13.96 -25.68
C SER A 90 -7.70 -13.11 -26.95
N LYS A 91 -7.37 -13.80 -28.05
CA LYS A 91 -7.29 -13.20 -29.39
C LYS A 91 -8.59 -13.37 -30.17
N VAL A 92 -9.43 -14.32 -29.78
CA VAL A 92 -10.73 -14.57 -30.40
C VAL A 92 -11.70 -13.48 -29.96
N ASP A 93 -12.44 -12.90 -30.93
CA ASP A 93 -13.40 -11.81 -30.72
C ASP A 93 -12.87 -10.60 -29.96
N ARG A 94 -11.56 -10.36 -30.07
CA ARG A 94 -10.88 -9.28 -29.37
C ARG A 94 -11.43 -7.92 -29.83
N LYS A 95 -11.86 -7.12 -28.85
CA LYS A 95 -12.22 -5.72 -29.06
C LYS A 95 -10.99 -4.82 -28.91
N GLY A 96 -10.78 -3.93 -29.87
CA GLY A 96 -9.63 -3.03 -29.90
C GLY A 96 -8.30 -3.75 -30.13
N VAL A 97 -7.20 -3.00 -30.07
CA VAL A 97 -5.86 -3.53 -30.35
C VAL A 97 -5.34 -4.42 -29.22
N LEU A 98 -5.53 -3.97 -27.97
CA LEU A 98 -4.94 -4.59 -26.78
C LEU A 98 -5.85 -5.64 -26.11
N GLY A 99 -7.15 -5.61 -26.39
CA GLY A 99 -8.15 -6.46 -25.72
C GLY A 99 -8.42 -6.06 -24.26
N SER A 100 -9.43 -6.71 -23.68
CA SER A 100 -9.81 -6.52 -22.28
C SER A 100 -9.02 -7.45 -21.37
N TYR A 101 -8.58 -6.95 -20.20
CA TYR A 101 -7.95 -7.79 -19.16
C TYR A 101 -8.86 -8.95 -18.74
N TYR A 102 -10.17 -8.77 -18.82
CA TYR A 102 -11.18 -9.74 -18.39
C TYR A 102 -11.48 -10.82 -19.44
N ALA A 103 -10.89 -10.76 -20.63
CA ALA A 103 -11.03 -11.82 -21.63
C ALA A 103 -9.88 -12.83 -21.49
N VAL A 104 -9.85 -13.59 -20.41
CA VAL A 104 -8.72 -14.48 -20.06
C VAL A 104 -8.65 -15.69 -21.00
N ALA A 105 -7.45 -16.00 -21.51
CA ALA A 105 -7.19 -17.16 -22.37
C ALA A 105 -6.60 -18.36 -21.63
N ASP A 106 -5.83 -18.11 -20.57
CA ASP A 106 -5.15 -19.15 -19.78
C ASP A 106 -4.95 -18.65 -18.34
N TYR A 107 -5.67 -19.25 -17.38
CA TYR A 107 -5.64 -18.86 -15.97
C TYR A 107 -4.34 -19.24 -15.24
N THR A 108 -3.51 -20.10 -15.84
CA THR A 108 -2.27 -20.61 -15.23
C THR A 108 -1.02 -19.89 -15.74
N ALA A 109 -1.15 -19.17 -16.84
CA ALA A 109 -0.08 -18.39 -17.45
C ALA A 109 -0.11 -16.92 -17.03
N ILE A 110 1.04 -16.26 -17.15
CA ILE A 110 1.21 -14.82 -17.03
C ILE A 110 1.16 -14.18 -18.42
N ASN A 111 0.51 -13.03 -18.54
CA ASN A 111 0.52 -12.26 -19.77
C ASN A 111 1.95 -11.78 -20.08
N PRO A 112 2.55 -12.21 -21.21
CA PRO A 112 3.93 -11.83 -21.55
C PRO A 112 4.12 -10.32 -21.77
N GLU A 113 3.04 -9.57 -21.95
CA GLU A 113 3.08 -8.10 -21.97
C GLU A 113 3.61 -7.51 -20.65
N PHE A 114 3.35 -8.18 -19.52
CA PHE A 114 3.70 -7.66 -18.19
C PHE A 114 5.04 -8.18 -17.67
N GLY A 115 5.56 -9.27 -18.27
CA GLY A 115 6.76 -9.98 -17.85
C GLY A 115 6.53 -11.49 -17.83
N ASN A 116 7.30 -12.21 -17.03
CA ASN A 116 7.16 -13.65 -16.82
C ASN A 116 6.72 -13.99 -15.38
N LEU A 117 6.57 -15.29 -15.08
CA LEU A 117 6.17 -15.76 -13.75
C LEU A 117 7.17 -15.40 -12.65
N ASP A 118 8.47 -15.37 -12.95
CA ASP A 118 9.49 -15.01 -11.98
C ASP A 118 9.48 -13.51 -11.69
N ASP A 119 9.20 -12.66 -12.69
CA ASP A 119 8.99 -11.22 -12.49
C ASP A 119 7.78 -10.98 -11.58
N TRP A 120 6.70 -11.72 -11.78
CA TRP A 120 5.51 -11.66 -10.91
C TRP A 120 5.84 -12.08 -9.47
N LYS A 121 6.53 -13.22 -9.28
CA LYS A 121 6.95 -13.69 -7.95
C LYS A 121 7.87 -12.68 -7.26
N GLN A 122 8.79 -12.06 -7.98
CA GLN A 122 9.68 -11.03 -7.42
C GLN A 122 8.92 -9.78 -7.01
N LEU A 123 7.91 -9.36 -7.80
CA LEU A 123 7.04 -8.25 -7.43
C LEU A 123 6.27 -8.57 -6.14
N VAL A 124 5.65 -9.75 -6.06
CA VAL A 124 4.90 -10.19 -4.88
C VAL A 124 5.81 -10.26 -3.65
N GLN A 125 7.02 -10.81 -3.79
CA GLN A 125 7.99 -10.86 -2.70
C GLN A 125 8.35 -9.46 -2.19
N LYS A 126 8.71 -8.54 -3.09
CA LYS A 126 9.03 -7.15 -2.72
C LYS A 126 7.84 -6.44 -2.06
N ALA A 127 6.63 -6.73 -2.51
CA ALA A 127 5.42 -6.19 -1.90
C ALA A 127 5.26 -6.71 -0.46
N HIS A 128 5.44 -8.01 -0.25
CA HIS A 128 5.40 -8.61 1.09
C HIS A 128 6.53 -8.11 2.00
N ASP A 129 7.74 -7.90 1.49
CA ASP A 129 8.87 -7.34 2.24
C ASP A 129 8.57 -5.92 2.77
N LEU A 130 7.72 -5.17 2.06
CA LEU A 130 7.22 -3.85 2.47
C LEU A 130 5.93 -3.91 3.30
N GLY A 131 5.45 -5.12 3.61
CA GLY A 131 4.25 -5.37 4.40
C GLY A 131 2.94 -5.09 3.66
N PHE A 132 2.94 -5.14 2.33
CA PHE A 132 1.70 -5.12 1.56
C PHE A 132 1.01 -6.49 1.61
N LYS A 133 -0.30 -6.47 1.45
CA LYS A 133 -1.08 -7.64 1.02
C LYS A 133 -1.29 -7.59 -0.48
N VAL A 134 -1.34 -8.74 -1.12
CA VAL A 134 -1.53 -8.86 -2.57
C VAL A 134 -2.76 -9.71 -2.84
N ILE A 135 -3.66 -9.18 -3.65
CA ILE A 135 -4.80 -9.92 -4.20
C ILE A 135 -4.79 -9.82 -5.72
N ILE A 136 -5.30 -10.85 -6.38
CA ILE A 136 -5.45 -10.90 -7.84
C ILE A 136 -6.93 -10.99 -8.19
N ASP A 137 -7.32 -10.34 -9.29
CA ASP A 137 -8.63 -10.48 -9.86
C ASP A 137 -8.77 -11.82 -10.60
N TRP A 138 -9.82 -12.58 -10.29
CA TRP A 138 -10.12 -13.86 -10.91
C TRP A 138 -11.45 -13.78 -11.66
N VAL A 139 -11.45 -14.22 -12.92
CA VAL A 139 -12.58 -14.05 -13.85
C VAL A 139 -13.16 -15.41 -14.27
N PRO A 140 -14.00 -16.08 -13.47
CA PRO A 140 -14.47 -17.45 -13.77
C PRO A 140 -15.78 -17.55 -14.56
N ASN A 141 -16.41 -16.43 -14.96
CA ASN A 141 -17.74 -16.39 -15.60
C ASN A 141 -17.75 -16.82 -17.07
#